data_AF-A0AAD4HZR2-F1
#
_entry.id   AF-A0AAD4HZR2-F1
#
_cell.length_a   1.000
_cell.length_b   1.000
_cell.length_c   1.000
_cell.angle_alpha   90.00
_cell.angle_beta   90.00
_cell.angle_gamma   90.00
#
_symmetry.space_group_name_H-M   'P 1'
#
loop_
_entity.id
_entity.type
_entity.pdbx_description
1 polymer ?
#
loop_
_entity_poly.entity_id
_entity_poly.type
_entity_poly.pdbx_seq_one_letter_code
_entity_poly.pdbx_strand_id
1 'polypeptide(L)'
;MGAQGLIAVGVPPQPLWLLYIKIAIVVLSLIVLALGAYSLSIDGLGYYYGGGAGGMDIFVAIWSFIVYGGSAALEIWAPAHFYRIAALIGQILSVIFWLSAWAWSASSASVWLGAWYRYTSLGGALAGCAAMGAVVWILAIVHLVFFIRASVVETTPSGQAELGQVKAEVPPQQYQQPYPAQQPYPAQQQYPAQQPYPQQQPYPTQ
;
A
#
# COMPACT_ATOMS: atom_id res chain seq x y z
N MET A 1 7.70 15.90 -5.12
CA MET A 1 6.64 14.87 -5.24
C MET A 1 7.07 13.74 -4.31
N GLY A 2 6.45 13.53 -3.15
CA GLY A 2 7.05 12.57 -2.20
C GLY A 2 6.27 12.24 -0.91
N ALA A 3 5.32 13.07 -0.47
CA ALA A 3 4.52 12.77 0.73
C ALA A 3 3.02 13.00 0.55
N GLN A 4 2.61 13.69 -0.52
CA GLN A 4 1.19 13.98 -0.81
C GLN A 4 0.36 12.71 -1.02
N GLY A 5 0.95 11.64 -1.56
CA GLY A 5 0.24 10.36 -1.73
C GLY A 5 0.03 9.59 -0.42
N LEU A 6 0.72 9.93 0.68
CA LEU A 6 0.48 9.34 2.00
C LEU A 6 -0.73 9.96 2.71
N ILE A 7 -1.13 11.17 2.33
CA ILE A 7 -2.30 11.88 2.86
C ILE A 7 -3.52 11.77 1.94
N ALA A 8 -3.37 11.12 0.78
CA ALA A 8 -4.46 10.90 -0.16
C ALA A 8 -5.53 9.95 0.41
N VAL A 9 -6.73 10.06 -0.16
CA VAL A 9 -7.86 9.17 0.13
C VAL A 9 -8.01 8.20 -1.02
N GLY A 10 -8.08 6.91 -0.72
CA GLY A 10 -8.12 5.84 -1.70
C GLY A 10 -7.08 4.76 -1.39
N VAL A 11 -7.30 3.55 -1.89
CA VAL A 11 -6.32 2.46 -1.74
C VAL A 11 -5.12 2.74 -2.66
N PRO A 12 -3.87 2.73 -2.17
CA PRO A 12 -2.72 2.86 -3.04
C PRO A 12 -2.61 1.61 -3.95
N PRO A 13 -2.02 1.71 -5.16
CA PRO A 13 -1.85 0.57 -6.04
C PRO A 13 -0.83 -0.40 -5.42
N GLN A 14 -1.32 -1.49 -4.84
CA GLN A 14 -0.50 -2.52 -4.21
C GLN A 14 -0.79 -3.89 -4.82
N PRO A 15 0.23 -4.75 -4.95
CA PRO A 15 0.04 -6.10 -5.46
C PRO A 15 -0.78 -6.97 -4.49
N LEU A 16 -1.57 -7.90 -5.05
CA LEU A 16 -2.48 -8.78 -4.31
C LEU A 16 -1.83 -9.58 -3.17
N TRP A 17 -0.53 -9.91 -3.28
CA TRP A 17 0.14 -10.67 -2.23
C TRP A 17 0.27 -9.90 -0.90
N LEU A 18 0.20 -8.57 -0.91
CA LEU A 18 0.15 -7.78 0.32
C LEU A 18 -1.15 -7.97 1.09
N LEU A 19 -2.26 -8.25 0.39
CA LEU A 19 -3.52 -8.64 1.04
C LEU A 19 -3.35 -9.97 1.79
N TYR A 20 -2.64 -10.94 1.21
CA TYR A 20 -2.32 -12.19 1.90
C TYR A 20 -1.47 -11.98 3.14
N ILE A 21 -0.57 -10.99 3.14
CA ILE A 21 0.18 -10.62 4.35
C ILE A 21 -0.75 -10.08 5.45
N LYS A 22 -1.69 -9.21 5.12
CA LYS A 22 -2.66 -8.72 6.12
C LYS A 22 -3.46 -9.87 6.73
N ILE A 23 -3.94 -10.78 5.89
CA ILE A 23 -4.66 -11.98 6.33
C ILE A 23 -3.77 -12.84 7.23
N ALA A 24 -2.51 -13.06 6.85
CA ALA A 24 -1.56 -13.81 7.67
C ALA A 24 -1.32 -13.15 9.04
N ILE A 25 -1.15 -11.82 9.07
CA ILE A 25 -1.04 -11.06 10.33
C ILE A 25 -2.27 -11.26 11.21
N VAL A 26 -3.48 -11.14 10.64
CA VAL A 26 -4.75 -11.34 11.33
C VAL A 26 -4.88 -12.76 11.90
N VAL A 27 -4.55 -13.78 11.10
CA VAL A 27 -4.60 -15.19 11.53
C VAL A 27 -3.58 -15.48 12.64
N LEU A 28 -2.34 -15.02 12.48
CA LEU A 28 -1.32 -15.16 13.52
C LEU A 28 -1.72 -14.39 14.80
N SER A 29 -2.38 -13.25 14.67
CA SER A 29 -2.91 -12.49 15.80
C SER A 29 -3.98 -13.26 16.56
N LEU A 30 -4.83 -14.05 15.89
CA LEU A 30 -5.78 -14.94 16.57
C LEU A 30 -5.06 -16.01 17.41
N ILE A 31 -3.95 -16.55 16.91
CA ILE A 31 -3.15 -17.52 17.66
C ILE A 31 -2.54 -16.85 18.90
N VAL A 32 -1.95 -15.66 18.73
CA VAL A 32 -1.40 -14.88 19.85
C VAL A 32 -2.48 -14.49 20.85
N LEU A 33 -3.69 -14.14 20.40
CA LEU A 33 -4.83 -13.86 21.27
C LEU A 33 -5.18 -15.08 22.13
N ALA A 34 -5.25 -16.26 21.53
CA ALA A 34 -5.56 -17.50 22.24
C ALA A 34 -4.47 -17.86 23.27
N LEU A 35 -3.20 -17.75 22.88
CA LEU A 35 -2.06 -17.99 23.77
C LEU A 35 -1.96 -16.96 24.90
N GLY A 36 -2.21 -15.69 24.60
CA GLY A 36 -2.26 -14.59 25.58
C GLY A 36 -3.38 -14.83 26.59
N ALA A 37 -4.59 -15.14 26.14
CA ALA A 37 -5.71 -15.48 27.01
C ALA A 37 -5.45 -16.73 27.86
N TYR A 38 -4.81 -17.76 27.28
CA TYR A 38 -4.41 -18.95 28.01
C TYR A 38 -3.34 -18.66 29.08
N SER A 39 -2.37 -17.81 28.77
CA SER A 39 -1.35 -17.42 29.76
C SER A 39 -1.99 -16.73 30.97
N LEU A 40 -2.97 -15.85 30.75
CA LEU A 40 -3.70 -15.18 31.82
C LEU A 40 -4.62 -16.13 32.60
N SER A 41 -5.19 -17.15 31.96
CA SER A 41 -6.05 -18.11 32.66
C SER A 41 -5.26 -19.00 33.62
N ILE A 42 -4.00 -19.30 33.32
CA ILE A 42 -3.08 -20.00 34.23
C ILE A 42 -2.59 -19.07 35.34
N ASP A 43 -2.34 -17.79 35.02
CA ASP A 43 -1.84 -16.78 35.96
C ASP A 43 -2.91 -16.32 36.97
N GLY A 44 -4.19 -16.55 36.67
CA GLY A 44 -5.37 -16.15 37.46
C GLY A 44 -5.55 -16.78 38.85
N LEU A 45 -4.56 -17.51 39.39
CA LEU A 45 -4.55 -18.04 40.77
C LEU A 45 -3.55 -17.33 41.71
N GLY A 46 -3.22 -16.07 41.40
CA GLY A 46 -3.00 -15.06 42.44
C GLY A 46 -1.62 -14.97 43.07
N TYR A 47 -0.53 -14.81 42.30
CA TYR A 47 0.75 -14.45 42.95
C TYR A 47 1.55 -13.29 42.36
N TYR A 48 1.45 -12.88 41.09
CA TYR A 48 2.25 -11.73 40.61
C TYR A 48 1.56 -10.95 39.47
N TYR A 49 1.20 -9.68 39.75
CA TYR A 49 0.84 -8.62 38.79
C TYR A 49 -0.16 -8.98 37.67
N GLY A 50 -1.44 -8.70 37.92
CA GLY A 50 -2.49 -8.80 36.91
C GLY A 50 -2.18 -7.96 35.67
N GLY A 51 -2.14 -8.63 34.50
CA GLY A 51 -2.06 -7.98 33.19
C GLY A 51 -0.67 -7.90 32.54
N GLY A 52 0.29 -8.74 32.93
CA GLY A 52 1.66 -8.79 32.36
C GLY A 52 1.74 -9.07 30.84
N ALA A 53 2.79 -9.76 30.38
CA ALA A 53 3.06 -9.95 28.96
C ALA A 53 1.84 -10.48 28.14
N GLY A 54 1.07 -11.41 28.71
CA GLY A 54 -0.16 -11.93 28.09
C GLY A 54 -1.26 -10.88 27.85
N GLY A 55 -1.36 -9.86 28.71
CA GLY A 55 -2.29 -8.74 28.52
C GLY A 55 -1.89 -7.85 27.35
N MET A 56 -0.58 -7.57 27.22
CA MET A 56 -0.04 -6.86 26.07
C MET A 56 -0.26 -7.64 24.77
N ASP A 57 -0.03 -8.96 24.77
CA ASP A 57 -0.30 -9.83 23.61
C ASP A 57 -1.76 -9.76 23.15
N ILE A 58 -2.72 -9.79 24.08
CA ILE A 58 -4.15 -9.63 23.78
C ILE A 58 -4.43 -8.25 23.16
N PHE A 59 -3.90 -7.19 23.77
CA PHE A 59 -4.06 -5.83 23.25
C PHE A 59 -3.55 -5.71 21.81
N VAL A 60 -2.34 -6.19 21.53
CA VAL A 60 -1.74 -6.08 20.20
C VAL A 60 -2.45 -6.98 19.17
N ALA A 61 -2.94 -8.14 19.58
CA ALA A 61 -3.77 -8.98 18.72
C ALA A 61 -5.08 -8.27 18.32
N ILE A 62 -5.78 -7.65 19.27
CA ILE A 62 -7.01 -6.88 19.01
C ILE A 62 -6.70 -5.68 18.11
N TRP A 63 -5.64 -4.94 18.42
CA TRP A 63 -5.16 -3.82 17.61
C TRP A 63 -4.91 -4.24 16.16
N SER A 64 -4.35 -5.43 15.95
CA SER A 64 -4.08 -5.97 14.62
C SER A 64 -5.36 -6.26 13.82
N PHE A 65 -6.44 -6.70 14.48
CA PHE A 65 -7.75 -6.80 13.80
C PHE A 65 -8.26 -5.45 13.34
N ILE A 66 -8.12 -4.41 14.17
CA ILE A 66 -8.58 -3.06 13.83
C ILE A 66 -7.77 -2.51 12.66
N VAL A 67 -6.43 -2.59 12.72
CA VAL A 67 -5.56 -2.01 11.70
C VAL A 67 -5.53 -2.84 10.43
N TYR A 68 -5.19 -4.12 10.51
CA TYR A 68 -5.02 -4.96 9.32
C TYR A 68 -6.34 -5.55 8.83
N GLY A 69 -7.21 -6.01 9.73
CA GLY A 69 -8.55 -6.47 9.38
C GLY A 69 -9.45 -5.31 8.90
N GLY A 70 -9.47 -4.20 9.63
CA GLY A 70 -10.22 -3.01 9.23
C GLY A 70 -9.73 -2.40 7.92
N SER A 71 -8.40 -2.29 7.72
CA SER A 71 -7.87 -1.80 6.44
C SER A 71 -8.16 -2.75 5.28
N ALA A 72 -8.06 -4.07 5.46
CA ALA A 72 -8.43 -5.03 4.43
C ALA A 72 -9.93 -4.96 4.09
N ALA A 73 -10.81 -4.82 5.09
CA ALA A 73 -12.24 -4.66 4.87
C ALA A 73 -12.56 -3.37 4.09
N LEU A 74 -11.93 -2.24 4.45
CA LEU A 74 -12.10 -0.98 3.73
C LEU A 74 -11.58 -1.06 2.28
N GLU A 75 -10.47 -1.77 2.04
CA GLU A 75 -9.94 -1.97 0.69
C GLU A 75 -10.90 -2.73 -0.22
N ILE A 76 -11.62 -3.73 0.32
CA ILE A 76 -12.53 -4.58 -0.46
C ILE A 76 -13.90 -3.93 -0.62
N TRP A 77 -14.44 -3.30 0.42
CA TRP A 77 -15.84 -2.85 0.43
C TRP A 77 -16.02 -1.35 0.21
N ALA A 78 -15.04 -0.53 0.57
CA ALA A 78 -15.16 0.93 0.50
C ALA A 78 -13.82 1.60 0.14
N PRO A 79 -13.22 1.26 -1.02
CA PRO A 79 -11.88 1.76 -1.39
C PRO A 79 -11.82 3.29 -1.47
N ALA A 80 -12.95 3.95 -1.78
CA ALA A 80 -13.07 5.42 -1.81
C ALA A 80 -12.99 6.09 -0.43
N HIS A 81 -13.17 5.35 0.67
CA HIS A 81 -13.11 5.86 2.05
C HIS A 81 -11.83 5.42 2.77
N PHE A 82 -10.82 4.95 2.02
CA PHE A 82 -9.56 4.50 2.60
C PHE A 82 -8.64 5.69 2.88
N TYR A 83 -8.61 6.17 4.13
CA TYR A 83 -7.70 7.23 4.55
C TYR A 83 -6.29 6.68 4.78
N ARG A 84 -5.37 6.95 3.84
CA ARG A 84 -3.99 6.41 3.89
C ARG A 84 -3.22 6.87 5.12
N ILE A 85 -3.43 8.09 5.57
CA ILE A 85 -2.78 8.62 6.77
C ILE A 85 -3.18 7.85 8.02
N ALA A 86 -4.46 7.46 8.14
CA ALA A 86 -4.94 6.65 9.25
C ALA A 86 -4.35 5.24 9.20
N ALA A 87 -4.31 4.63 8.01
CA ALA A 87 -3.68 3.33 7.79
C ALA A 87 -2.17 3.37 8.09
N LEU A 88 -1.48 4.45 7.71
CA LEU A 88 -0.05 4.65 7.98
C LEU A 88 0.23 4.74 9.48
N ILE A 89 -0.49 5.59 10.20
CA ILE A 89 -0.35 5.76 11.65
C ILE A 89 -0.64 4.43 12.34
N GLY A 90 -1.73 3.75 11.97
CA GLY A 90 -2.10 2.44 12.49
C GLY A 90 -1.00 1.40 12.30
N GLN A 91 -0.37 1.36 11.12
CA GLN A 91 0.72 0.43 10.83
C GLN A 91 2.00 0.78 11.61
N ILE A 92 2.38 2.05 11.72
CA ILE A 92 3.55 2.47 12.52
C ILE A 92 3.37 2.06 13.99
N LEU A 93 2.20 2.36 14.56
CA LEU A 93 1.87 1.95 15.93
C LEU A 93 1.87 0.43 16.07
N SER A 94 1.37 -0.30 15.07
CA SER A 94 1.41 -1.77 15.04
C SER A 94 2.84 -2.30 15.12
N VAL A 95 3.79 -1.72 14.39
CA VAL A 95 5.21 -2.11 14.45
C VAL A 95 5.79 -1.90 15.86
N ILE A 96 5.50 -0.76 16.49
CA ILE A 96 5.98 -0.44 17.84
C ILE A 96 5.38 -1.38 18.89
N PHE A 97 4.06 -1.61 18.80
CA PHE A 97 3.34 -2.46 19.73
C PHE A 97 3.75 -3.92 19.59
N TRP A 98 3.87 -4.45 18.38
CA TRP A 98 4.37 -5.81 18.17
C TRP A 98 5.79 -5.98 18.69
N LEU A 99 6.69 -5.02 18.42
CA LEU A 99 8.07 -5.05 18.96
C LEU A 99 8.07 -5.17 20.48
N SER A 100 7.25 -4.37 21.14
CA SER A 100 7.14 -4.34 22.60
C SER A 100 6.53 -5.64 23.14
N ALA A 101 5.47 -6.14 22.50
CA ALA A 101 4.77 -7.34 22.92
C ALA A 101 5.66 -8.58 22.85
N TRP A 102 6.25 -8.88 21.68
CA TRP A 102 7.03 -10.10 21.54
C TRP A 102 8.31 -10.07 22.39
N ALA A 103 8.94 -8.90 22.57
CA ALA A 103 10.11 -8.74 23.43
C ALA A 103 9.77 -8.98 24.91
N TRP A 104 8.62 -8.48 25.37
CA TRP A 104 8.17 -8.71 26.75
C TRP A 104 7.73 -10.17 26.97
N SER A 105 7.04 -10.77 26.01
CA SER A 105 6.68 -12.19 26.09
C SER A 105 7.92 -13.09 26.06
N ALA A 106 8.95 -12.74 25.28
CA ALA A 106 10.22 -13.47 25.26
C ALA A 106 10.97 -13.39 26.61
N SER A 107 11.07 -12.19 27.19
CA SER A 107 11.74 -12.01 28.48
C SER A 107 10.97 -12.74 29.59
N SER A 108 9.65 -12.61 29.63
CA SER A 108 8.79 -13.29 30.59
C SER A 108 8.86 -14.82 30.43
N ALA A 109 8.82 -15.33 29.20
CA ALA A 109 8.97 -16.75 28.91
C ALA A 109 10.29 -17.31 29.45
N SER A 110 11.40 -16.58 29.27
CA SER A 110 12.71 -17.01 29.78
C SER A 110 12.74 -17.17 31.30
N VAL A 111 12.08 -16.25 32.02
CA VAL A 111 11.97 -16.29 33.49
C VAL A 111 11.13 -17.49 33.92
N TRP A 112 9.96 -17.69 33.34
CA TRP A 112 9.04 -18.76 33.75
C TRP A 112 9.49 -20.15 33.33
N LEU A 113 10.20 -20.29 32.20
CA LEU A 113 10.83 -21.55 31.79
C LEU A 113 12.05 -21.89 32.66
N GLY A 114 12.78 -20.88 33.13
CA GLY A 114 13.91 -21.07 34.06
C GLY A 114 13.48 -21.31 35.52
N ALA A 115 12.31 -20.80 35.91
CA ALA A 115 11.78 -20.90 37.26
C ALA A 115 10.91 -22.16 37.44
N TRP A 116 11.55 -23.32 37.64
CA TRP A 116 10.92 -24.60 38.08
C TRP A 116 9.89 -25.25 37.13
N TYR A 117 9.75 -26.58 37.19
CA TYR A 117 8.82 -27.36 36.36
C TYR A 117 7.33 -26.98 36.49
N ARG A 118 6.94 -26.26 37.54
CA ARG A 118 5.54 -25.86 37.78
C ARG A 118 5.06 -24.76 36.83
N TYR A 119 5.96 -23.96 36.25
CA TYR A 119 5.62 -22.80 35.42
C TYR A 119 5.90 -23.01 33.92
N THR A 120 6.23 -24.25 33.52
CA THR A 120 6.57 -24.58 32.13
C THR A 120 5.43 -24.29 31.15
N SER A 121 4.17 -24.50 31.54
CA SER A 121 3.01 -24.19 30.68
C SER A 121 2.84 -22.69 30.45
N LEU A 122 3.04 -21.86 31.49
CA LEU A 122 2.98 -20.40 31.38
C LEU A 122 4.13 -19.87 30.52
N GLY A 123 5.36 -20.30 30.81
CA GLY A 123 6.53 -19.95 30.04
C GLY A 123 6.45 -20.41 28.59
N GLY A 124 5.89 -21.60 28.34
CA GLY A 124 5.65 -22.13 27.00
C GLY A 124 4.61 -21.34 26.21
N ALA A 125 3.50 -20.94 26.84
CA ALA A 125 2.49 -20.09 26.21
C ALA A 125 3.08 -18.73 25.79
N LEU A 126 3.83 -18.09 26.69
CA LEU A 126 4.50 -16.81 26.42
C LEU A 126 5.62 -16.94 25.38
N ALA A 127 6.35 -18.07 25.36
CA ALA A 127 7.31 -18.36 24.30
C ALA A 127 6.62 -18.51 22.94
N GLY A 128 5.45 -19.14 22.91
CA GLY A 128 4.60 -19.22 21.73
C GLY A 128 4.13 -17.84 21.25
N CYS A 129 3.66 -16.98 22.15
CA CYS A 129 3.33 -15.59 21.85
C CYS A 129 4.53 -14.84 21.27
N ALA A 130 5.72 -14.98 21.87
CA ALA A 130 6.92 -14.31 21.41
C ALA A 130 7.35 -14.77 20.02
N ALA A 131 7.35 -16.09 19.76
CA ALA A 131 7.73 -16.65 18.46
C ALA A 131 6.77 -16.18 17.36
N MET A 132 5.46 -16.29 17.58
CA MET A 132 4.45 -15.85 16.60
C MET A 132 4.46 -14.32 16.45
N GLY A 133 4.60 -13.59 17.56
CA GLY A 133 4.67 -12.13 17.56
C GLY A 133 5.88 -11.58 16.82
N ALA A 134 7.04 -12.24 16.88
CA ALA A 134 8.22 -11.89 16.08
C ALA A 134 7.94 -12.05 14.57
N VAL A 135 7.24 -13.12 14.18
CA VAL A 135 6.82 -13.32 12.78
C VAL A 135 5.86 -12.23 12.34
N VAL A 136 4.84 -11.91 13.17
CA VAL A 136 3.90 -10.83 12.87
C VAL A 136 4.62 -9.47 12.77
N TRP A 137 5.57 -9.21 13.65
CA TRP A 137 6.37 -7.98 13.64
C TRP A 137 7.14 -7.81 12.31
N ILE A 138 7.77 -8.86 11.81
CA ILE A 138 8.46 -8.85 10.52
C ILE A 138 7.46 -8.58 9.39
N LEU A 139 6.33 -9.28 9.37
CA LEU A 139 5.27 -9.08 8.37
C LEU A 139 4.72 -7.64 8.41
N ALA A 140 4.57 -7.06 9.60
CA ALA A 140 4.13 -5.69 9.80
C ALA A 140 5.13 -4.67 9.21
N ILE A 141 6.44 -4.89 9.39
CA ILE A 141 7.49 -4.06 8.78
C ILE A 141 7.45 -4.17 7.26
N VAL A 142 7.41 -5.39 6.73
CA VAL A 142 7.34 -5.62 5.28
C VAL A 142 6.14 -4.89 4.71
N HIS A 143 4.96 -5.08 5.30
CA HIS A 143 3.74 -4.41 4.88
C HIS A 143 3.86 -2.88 4.90
N LEU A 144 4.39 -2.32 5.99
CA LEU A 144 4.57 -0.87 6.14
C LEU A 144 5.48 -0.28 5.05
N VAL A 145 6.62 -0.93 4.77
CA VAL A 145 7.57 -0.47 3.75
C VAL A 145 6.92 -0.46 2.36
N PHE A 146 6.22 -1.53 1.99
CA PHE A 146 5.53 -1.60 0.70
C PHE A 146 4.36 -0.62 0.61
N PHE A 147 3.62 -0.42 1.70
CA PHE A 147 2.54 0.56 1.76
C PHE A 147 3.06 1.99 1.56
N ILE A 148 4.15 2.36 2.23
CA ILE A 148 4.80 3.67 2.04
C ILE A 148 5.27 3.81 0.59
N ARG A 149 5.98 2.82 0.06
CA ARG A 149 6.47 2.86 -1.33
C ARG A 149 5.32 3.05 -2.32
N ALA A 150 4.26 2.25 -2.21
CA ALA A 150 3.08 2.33 -3.08
C ALA A 150 2.43 3.72 -3.01
N SER A 151 2.31 4.28 -1.81
CA SER A 151 1.71 5.59 -1.59
C SER A 151 2.57 6.75 -2.10
N VAL A 152 3.91 6.61 -2.12
CA VAL A 152 4.83 7.66 -2.60
C VAL A 152 5.00 7.64 -4.11
N VAL A 153 4.94 6.46 -4.74
CA VAL A 153 5.14 6.28 -6.18
C VAL A 153 3.88 6.61 -7.00
N GLU A 154 2.70 6.63 -6.39
CA GLU A 154 1.47 6.93 -7.09
C GLU A 154 1.46 8.34 -7.72
N THR A 155 1.32 8.37 -9.04
CA THR A 155 1.32 9.58 -9.87
C THR A 155 -0.06 9.95 -10.39
N THR A 156 -1.07 9.11 -10.17
CA THR A 156 -2.42 9.26 -10.71
C THR A 156 -3.41 9.53 -9.56
N PRO A 157 -4.42 10.41 -9.71
CA PRO A 157 -5.41 10.62 -8.68
C PRO A 157 -6.16 9.32 -8.38
N SER A 158 -6.05 8.90 -7.13
CA SER A 158 -6.69 7.77 -6.47
C SER A 158 -8.13 7.50 -6.94
N GLY A 159 -8.31 6.47 -7.76
CA GLY A 159 -9.62 6.03 -8.26
C GLY A 159 -9.68 4.63 -8.88
N GLN A 160 -8.54 3.97 -9.10
CA GLN A 160 -8.50 2.62 -9.69
C GLN A 160 -7.56 1.73 -8.87
N ALA A 161 -8.15 1.05 -7.90
CA ALA A 161 -7.48 0.02 -7.12
C ALA A 161 -7.53 -1.29 -7.93
N GLU A 162 -6.36 -1.85 -8.23
CA GLU A 162 -6.11 -3.06 -9.05
C GLU A 162 -6.74 -4.38 -8.52
N LEU A 163 -7.74 -4.30 -7.63
CA LEU A 163 -8.50 -5.46 -7.16
C LEU A 163 -9.64 -5.82 -8.14
N GLY A 164 -9.30 -6.05 -9.41
CA GLY A 164 -10.22 -6.58 -10.42
C GLY A 164 -11.49 -5.75 -10.72
N GLN A 165 -11.63 -4.57 -10.12
CA GLN A 165 -12.73 -3.66 -10.43
C GLN A 165 -12.26 -2.61 -11.43
N VAL A 166 -13.01 -2.58 -12.53
CA VAL A 166 -12.87 -1.75 -13.73
C VAL A 166 -11.91 -2.35 -14.78
N LYS A 167 -12.47 -3.26 -15.61
CA LYS A 167 -12.26 -3.18 -17.07
C LYS A 167 -12.37 -1.70 -17.40
N ALA A 168 -11.29 -1.07 -17.81
CA ALA A 168 -11.36 0.28 -18.30
C ALA A 168 -12.46 0.31 -19.37
N GLU A 169 -13.62 0.86 -19.04
CA GLU A 169 -14.42 1.53 -20.05
C GLU A 169 -13.46 2.62 -20.51
N VAL A 170 -12.78 2.31 -21.63
CA VAL A 170 -11.92 3.25 -22.33
C VAL A 170 -12.77 4.52 -22.39
N PRO A 171 -12.38 5.64 -21.74
CA PRO A 171 -13.08 6.89 -21.99
C PRO A 171 -13.08 7.01 -23.51
N PRO A 172 -14.26 7.13 -24.18
CA PRO A 172 -14.31 7.07 -25.63
C PRO A 172 -13.21 7.96 -26.12
N GLN A 173 -12.21 7.37 -26.79
CA GLN A 173 -11.04 8.08 -27.28
C GLN A 173 -11.59 9.37 -27.81
N GLN A 174 -11.22 10.50 -27.18
CA GLN A 174 -11.48 11.79 -27.78
C GLN A 174 -10.92 11.61 -29.17
N TYR A 175 -11.84 11.52 -30.13
CA TYR A 175 -11.51 11.37 -31.52
C TYR A 175 -10.41 12.38 -31.76
N GLN A 176 -9.25 11.90 -32.19
CA GLN A 176 -8.22 12.75 -32.74
C GLN A 176 -8.96 13.76 -33.61
N GLN A 177 -8.86 15.04 -33.23
CA GLN A 177 -9.40 16.09 -34.08
C GLN A 177 -8.92 15.79 -35.50
N PRO A 178 -9.82 15.72 -36.49
CA PRO A 178 -9.38 15.63 -37.86
C PRO A 178 -8.50 16.84 -38.09
N TYR A 179 -7.27 16.59 -38.52
CA TYR A 179 -6.39 17.61 -39.08
C TYR A 179 -7.24 18.58 -39.92
N PRO A 180 -7.13 19.91 -39.74
CA PRO A 180 -7.81 20.82 -40.66
C PRO A 180 -7.32 20.47 -42.07
N ALA A 181 -8.29 20.28 -42.96
CA ALA A 181 -8.08 19.91 -44.34
C ALA A 181 -6.98 20.78 -44.96
N GLN A 182 -6.01 20.13 -45.60
CA GLN A 182 -5.03 20.81 -46.44
C GLN A 182 -5.79 21.69 -47.43
N GLN A 183 -5.46 22.98 -47.45
CA GLN A 183 -5.98 23.92 -48.43
C GLN A 183 -5.66 23.41 -49.85
N PRO A 184 -6.57 23.57 -50.82
CA PRO A 184 -6.27 23.25 -52.20
C PRO A 184 -5.12 24.14 -52.69
N TYR A 185 -4.10 23.51 -53.27
CA TYR A 185 -3.05 24.19 -54.03
C TYR A 185 -3.69 25.18 -55.02
N PRO A 186 -3.30 26.48 -55.04
CA PRO A 186 -3.73 27.35 -56.11
C PRO A 186 -3.13 26.88 -57.43
N ALA A 187 -3.97 26.87 -58.46
CA ALA A 187 -3.64 26.51 -59.83
C ALA A 187 -2.41 27.28 -60.34
N GLN A 188 -1.51 26.57 -61.02
CA GLN A 188 -0.43 27.17 -61.80
C GLN A 188 -1.01 28.17 -62.80
N GLN A 189 -0.60 29.43 -62.67
CA GLN A 189 -0.87 30.46 -63.67
C GLN A 189 -0.15 30.11 -64.97
N GLN A 190 -0.90 30.03 -66.07
CA GLN A 190 -0.38 30.04 -67.43
C GLN A 190 0.46 31.30 -67.66
N TYR A 191 1.70 31.11 -68.10
CA TYR A 191 2.54 32.19 -68.62
C TYR A 191 1.87 32.82 -69.86
N PRO A 192 1.79 34.15 -69.96
CA PRO A 192 1.41 34.80 -71.22
C PRO A 192 2.53 34.67 -72.26
N ALA A 193 2.12 34.45 -73.51
CA ALA A 193 2.97 34.39 -74.68
C ALA A 193 3.79 35.69 -74.85
N GLN A 194 5.08 35.56 -75.09
CA GLN A 194 5.98 36.67 -75.42
C GLN A 194 5.57 37.28 -76.77
N GLN A 195 5.44 38.61 -76.79
CA GLN A 195 5.22 39.40 -78.00
C GLN A 195 6.51 39.50 -78.84
N PRO A 196 6.41 39.74 -80.16
CA PRO A 196 7.55 39.75 -81.08
C PRO A 196 8.43 41.00 -80.87
N TYR A 197 9.75 40.80 -80.96
CA TYR A 197 10.74 41.88 -80.93
C TYR A 197 10.55 42.88 -82.09
N PRO A 198 10.66 44.20 -81.85
CA PRO A 198 10.77 45.17 -82.93
C PRO A 198 12.16 45.12 -83.57
N GLN A 199 12.19 45.20 -84.91
CA GLN A 199 13.40 45.34 -85.71
C GLN A 199 14.15 46.62 -85.36
N GLN A 200 15.44 46.52 -85.03
CA GLN A 200 16.35 47.66 -85.00
C GLN A 200 17.02 47.81 -86.36
N GLN A 201 16.84 49.00 -86.94
CA GLN A 201 17.48 49.49 -88.15
C GLN A 201 18.96 49.84 -87.94
N PRO A 202 19.76 49.94 -89.03
CA PRO A 202 21.21 49.82 -89.01
C PRO A 202 21.91 51.15 -88.70
N TYR A 203 23.13 51.08 -88.15
CA TYR A 203 24.06 52.22 -88.11
C TYR A 203 25.43 51.86 -88.74
N PRO A 204 26.13 52.88 -89.27
CA PRO A 204 26.94 52.78 -90.47
C PRO A 204 28.44 52.54 -90.22
N THR A 205 29.10 52.16 -91.30
CA THR A 205 30.54 52.09 -91.55
C THR A 205 31.32 53.36 -91.18
N GLN A 206 32.50 53.16 -90.59
CA GLN A 206 33.77 53.74 -91.07
C GLN A 206 34.88 52.70 -90.95
#